data_AF-A0A969RZ80-F1
#
_entry.id   AF-A0A969RZ80-F1
#
_cell.length_a   1.000
_cell.length_b   1.000
_cell.length_c   1.000
_cell.angle_alpha   90.00
_cell.angle_beta   90.00
_cell.angle_gamma   90.00
#
_symmetry.space_group_name_H-M   'P 1'
#
loop_
_entity.id
_entity.type
_entity.pdbx_description
1 polymer ?
#
loop_
_entity_poly.entity_id
_entity_poly.type
_entity_poly.pdbx_seq_one_letter_code
_entity_poly.pdbx_strand_id
1 'polypeptide(L)' 'MKVSAIAAILQYTYCGHSPEVKQQISDMAVKGSGIRDTARVLHISPTTVIKELKKRSISSVS' A
#
# COMPACT_ATOMS: atom_id res chain seq x y z
N MET A 1 1.58 7.57 31.59
CA MET A 1 2.07 6.68 30.50
C MET A 1 1.12 5.49 30.41
N LYS A 2 0.77 5.03 29.20
CA LYS A 2 -0.15 3.91 28.87
C LYS A 2 -1.56 4.32 28.41
N VAL A 3 -1.62 5.01 27.27
CA VAL A 3 -2.71 4.85 26.29
C VAL A 3 -2.06 4.95 24.90
N SER A 4 -1.19 3.99 24.59
CA SER A 4 -0.52 3.89 23.28
C SER A 4 -0.13 2.42 23.04
N ALA A 5 -1.11 1.53 23.03
CA ALA A 5 -0.92 0.11 22.74
C ALA A 5 -2.07 -0.42 21.86
N ILE A 6 -3.28 0.08 22.08
CA ILE A 6 -4.46 -0.21 21.25
C ILE A 6 -4.30 0.25 19.79
N ALA A 7 -3.57 1.36 19.54
CA ALA A 7 -3.29 1.83 18.18
C ALA A 7 -2.35 0.89 17.40
N ALA A 8 -1.39 0.24 18.07
CA ALA A 8 -0.48 -0.71 17.44
C ALA A 8 -1.18 -2.02 17.06
N ILE A 9 -2.13 -2.47 17.89
CA ILE A 9 -2.90 -3.69 17.63
C ILE A 9 -3.85 -3.50 16.43
N LEU A 10 -4.43 -2.31 16.25
CA LEU A 10 -5.28 -2.02 15.10
C LEU A 10 -4.50 -2.01 13.76
N GLN A 11 -3.20 -1.67 13.79
CA GLN A 11 -2.34 -1.64 12.60
C GLN A 11 -1.94 -3.06 12.13
N TYR A 12 -1.82 -4.01 13.06
CA TYR A 12 -1.37 -5.37 12.74
C TYR A 12 -2.43 -6.19 11.99
N THR A 13 -3.73 -5.92 12.21
CA THR A 13 -4.83 -6.71 11.64
C THR A 13 -5.08 -6.49 10.16
N TYR A 14 -4.29 -5.62 9.50
CA TYR A 14 -4.55 -5.18 8.13
C TYR A 14 -3.29 -5.24 7.25
N CYS A 15 -2.47 -6.28 7.36
CA CYS A 15 -1.24 -6.45 6.56
C CYS A 15 -1.45 -6.32 5.03
N GLY A 16 -2.62 -6.67 4.47
CA GLY A 16 -2.94 -6.44 3.05
C GLY A 16 -3.36 -5.01 2.68
N HIS A 17 -3.53 -4.15 3.67
CA HIS A 17 -3.95 -2.75 3.57
C HIS A 17 -3.06 -1.86 4.45
N SER A 18 -1.88 -2.37 4.83
CA SER A 18 -0.94 -1.57 5.60
C SER A 18 -0.58 -0.36 4.72
N PRO A 19 -0.67 0.87 5.26
CA PRO A 19 -0.30 2.07 4.51
C PRO A 19 1.12 1.97 3.96
N GLU A 20 1.97 1.18 4.60
CA GLU A 20 3.33 0.86 4.17
C GLU A 20 3.39 0.16 2.81
N VAL A 21 2.59 -0.88 2.58
CA VAL A 21 2.56 -1.59 1.28
C VAL A 21 2.02 -0.66 0.18
N LYS A 22 1.05 0.19 0.50
CA LYS A 22 0.51 1.18 -0.44
C LYS A 22 1.53 2.26 -0.80
N GLN A 23 2.30 2.72 0.19
CA GLN A 23 3.41 3.65 -0.03
C GLN A 23 4.47 3.00 -0.90
N GLN A 24 4.88 1.76 -0.60
CA GLN A 24 5.84 1.01 -1.40
C GLN A 24 5.38 0.81 -2.85
N ILE A 25 4.12 0.46 -3.09
CA ILE A 25 3.55 0.37 -4.45
C ILE A 25 3.73 1.69 -5.20
N SER A 26 3.42 2.81 -4.53
CA SER A 26 3.53 4.11 -5.15
C SER A 26 4.97 4.56 -5.34
N ASP A 27 5.86 4.29 -4.39
CA ASP A 27 7.27 4.62 -4.48
C ASP A 27 7.92 3.84 -5.62
N MET A 28 7.55 2.56 -5.77
CA MET A 28 7.98 1.73 -6.89
C MET A 28 7.44 2.25 -8.22
N ALA A 29 6.18 2.66 -8.28
CA ALA A 29 5.60 3.26 -9.48
C ALA A 29 6.28 4.59 -9.86
N VAL A 30 6.59 5.46 -8.88
CA VAL A 30 7.33 6.71 -9.08
C VAL A 30 8.77 6.44 -9.55
N LYS A 31 9.39 5.35 -9.08
CA LYS A 31 10.68 4.86 -9.58
C LYS A 31 10.61 4.20 -10.97
N GLY A 32 9.43 4.16 -11.60
CA GLY A 32 9.22 3.59 -12.93
C GLY A 32 9.07 2.06 -12.95
N SER A 33 8.87 1.42 -11.81
CA SER A 33 8.62 -0.02 -11.75
C SER A 33 7.26 -0.37 -12.37
N GLY A 34 7.25 -1.41 -13.21
CA GLY A 34 6.02 -1.92 -13.80
C GLY A 34 5.13 -2.67 -12.79
N ILE A 35 3.83 -2.71 -13.05
CA ILE A 35 2.83 -3.36 -12.19
C ILE A 35 3.21 -4.81 -11.82
N ARG A 36 3.69 -5.58 -12.80
CA ARG A 36 4.09 -6.99 -12.61
C ARG A 36 5.38 -7.13 -11.78
N ASP A 37 6.29 -6.17 -11.90
CA ASP A 37 7.54 -6.17 -11.15
C ASP A 37 7.28 -5.84 -9.67
N THR A 38 6.52 -4.78 -9.41
CA THR A 38 6.04 -4.41 -8.08
C THR A 38 5.26 -5.53 -7.41
N ALA A 39 4.39 -6.23 -8.15
CA ALA A 39 3.66 -7.39 -7.64
C ALA A 39 4.60 -8.54 -7.21
N ARG A 40 5.68 -8.77 -7.97
CA ARG A 40 6.67 -9.81 -7.66
C ARG A 40 7.53 -9.45 -6.45
N VAL A 41 7.99 -8.20 -6.36
CA VAL A 41 8.84 -7.71 -5.27
C VAL A 41 8.08 -7.64 -3.95
N LEU A 42 6.84 -7.17 -3.97
CA LEU A 42 6.01 -7.01 -2.77
C LEU A 42 5.20 -8.27 -2.42
N HIS A 43 5.31 -9.33 -3.23
CA HIS A 43 4.56 -10.58 -3.06
C HIS A 43 3.04 -10.37 -2.94
N ILE A 44 2.49 -9.43 -3.71
CA ILE A 44 1.07 -9.10 -3.75
C ILE A 44 0.50 -9.34 -5.15
N SER A 45 -0.83 -9.44 -5.24
CA SER A 45 -1.46 -9.63 -6.54
C SER A 45 -1.29 -8.39 -7.44
N PRO A 46 -1.06 -8.56 -8.76
CA PRO A 46 -1.02 -7.43 -9.70
C PRO A 46 -2.32 -6.62 -9.71
N THR A 47 -3.46 -7.25 -9.43
CA THR A 47 -4.76 -6.57 -9.33
C THR A 47 -4.83 -5.66 -8.12
N THR A 48 -4.17 -6.01 -7.00
CA THR A 48 -3.97 -5.11 -5.86
C THR A 48 -3.16 -3.88 -6.27
N VAL A 49 -2.04 -4.07 -6.98
CA VAL A 49 -1.19 -2.96 -7.46
C VAL A 49 -2.01 -1.99 -8.34
N ILE A 50 -2.76 -2.52 -9.30
CA ILE A 50 -3.61 -1.71 -10.19
C ILE A 50 -4.68 -0.95 -9.39
N LYS A 51 -5.33 -1.62 -8.43
CA LYS A 51 -6.38 -1.02 -7.61
C LYS A 51 -5.84 0.13 -6.75
N GLU A 52 -4.66 -0.03 -6.16
CA GLU A 52 -4.03 1.02 -5.36
C GLU A 52 -3.59 2.21 -6.21
N LEU A 53 -2.97 1.98 -7.38
CA LEU A 53 -2.60 3.05 -8.30
C LEU A 53 -3.82 3.83 -8.81
N LYS A 54 -4.90 3.12 -9.17
CA LYS A 54 -6.16 3.75 -9.61
C LYS A 54 -6.87 4.50 -8.49
N LYS A 55 -6.82 4.00 -7.25
CA LYS A 55 -7.39 4.68 -6.09
C LYS A 55 -6.66 5.99 -5.80
N ARG A 56 -5.33 6.02 -5.97
CA ARG A 56 -4.53 7.23 -5.72
C ARG A 56 -4.74 8.32 -6.78
N SER A 57 -4.92 7.95 -8.05
CA SER A 57 -5.28 8.93 -9.10
C SER A 57 -6.64 9.59 -8.88
N ILE A 58 -7.57 8.91 -8.19
CA ILE A 58 -8.89 9.45 -7.88
C ILE A 58 -8.84 10.39 -6.65
N SER A 59 -7.99 10.08 -5.66
CA SER A 59 -7.87 10.90 -4.44
C SER A 59 -7.20 12.27 -4.62
N SER A 60 -6.55 12.53 -5.75
CA SER A 60 -5.98 13.85 -6.08
C SER A 60 -6.97 14.80 -6.77
N VAL A 61 -8.22 14.36 -6.99
CA VAL A 61 -9.27 15.12 -7.70
C VAL A 61 -10.45 15.43 -6.76
N SER A 62 -10.22 15.61 -5.46
CA SER A 62 -11.26 15.99 -4.49
C SER A 62 -10.74 16.98 -3.47
#